data_AF-A0A975LG82-F1
#
_entry.id   AF-A0A975LG82-F1
#
_cell.length_a   1.000
_cell.length_b   1.000
_cell.length_c   1.000
_cell.angle_alpha   90.00
_cell.angle_beta   90.00
_cell.angle_gamma   90.00
#
_symmetry.space_group_name_H-M   'P 1'
#
loop_
_entity.id
_entity.type
_entity.pdbx_description
1 polymer ?
#
loop_
_entity_poly.entity_id
_entity_poly.type
_entity_poly.pdbx_seq_one_letter_code
_entity_poly.pdbx_strand_id
1 'polypeptide(L)'
;MKKKIFLISFIVLSLFTSFSVVKAEDYEKDGYIYSYWGKAIPSAYGMSHIHTYDPYTLGLDQLGIDTKNPDDIYESDWLKYWYDHSFLDEIARLKLDVGIKEANSIFHPQDLFSYNNKLYIVDSKNNALLVLNQYYQLEAYLQLFTDANMEDVYDLKEPSGIAVTDDSIYIADTDNERIMVLDHEYKVKKIFGTPEDKTFDELAFKPLKISVDKTGRIYVIVRDVFEGIIELNSDGSFNRYTGVNPISMNVIEAIWRRFYTEEQLKQMKLYLPTSFTNMIIDDLGFIYATSKADSSGNDQNMIKKINTKGIDVLKRNGYDVPKGDLTYIQVKTGNLQKGPSELVDIAINDIGMYTVLDQKRGRLFTYDNEGRLLYISADKGDQEGKLGNPVAVTYFNGDLVVLDQDNKSLEVYGLTEFGELINEAIKYHYEGDFEKAAEVWTEVAKLNTNYEIAYVGIGKSLLRQGKYKEALENFKLGKDKYYYGKAYEGYRKEFLNNNFSIIMTVTTIVILYLFRKPLIDIFKKDREDEE
;
A
#
# COMPACT_ATOMS: atom_id res chain seq x y z
N MET A 1 -36.06 55.39 -3.32
CA MET A 1 -34.74 55.00 -2.77
C MET A 1 -34.68 53.57 -2.21
N LYS A 2 -35.71 53.03 -1.55
CA LYS A 2 -35.71 51.61 -1.11
C LYS A 2 -35.90 50.55 -2.22
N LYS A 3 -36.34 50.93 -3.43
CA LYS A 3 -36.42 50.03 -4.60
C LYS A 3 -35.15 50.00 -5.49
N LYS A 4 -34.15 50.87 -5.26
CA LYS A 4 -32.84 50.82 -5.94
C LYS A 4 -31.76 50.09 -5.14
N ILE A 5 -31.97 49.90 -3.84
CA ILE A 5 -31.06 49.14 -2.96
C ILE A 5 -31.33 47.62 -3.06
N PHE A 6 -32.57 47.21 -3.37
CA PHE A 6 -32.91 45.80 -3.59
C PHE A 6 -32.44 45.26 -4.95
N LEU A 7 -32.29 46.13 -5.96
CA LEU A 7 -31.81 45.76 -7.29
C LEU A 7 -30.27 45.61 -7.34
N ILE A 8 -29.55 46.27 -6.43
CA ILE A 8 -28.08 46.15 -6.30
C ILE A 8 -27.70 44.88 -5.50
N SER A 9 -28.55 44.42 -4.57
CA SER A 9 -28.35 43.12 -3.90
C SER A 9 -28.67 41.90 -4.78
N PHE A 10 -29.41 42.05 -5.89
CA PHE A 10 -29.72 40.95 -6.80
C PHE A 10 -28.69 40.82 -7.95
N ILE A 11 -27.99 41.90 -8.29
CA ILE A 11 -26.97 41.93 -9.37
C ILE A 11 -25.57 41.53 -8.86
N VAL A 12 -25.31 41.63 -7.55
CA VAL A 12 -24.04 41.19 -6.93
C VAL A 12 -24.05 39.69 -6.60
N LEU A 13 -25.20 39.01 -6.72
CA LEU A 13 -25.34 37.56 -6.46
C LEU A 13 -25.28 36.69 -7.73
N SER A 14 -25.03 37.29 -8.91
CA SER A 14 -24.95 36.57 -10.20
C SER A 14 -23.57 36.67 -10.89
N LEU A 15 -22.50 36.90 -10.14
CA LEU A 15 -21.14 37.09 -10.69
C LEU A 15 -20.11 36.01 -10.30
N PHE A 16 -20.56 34.86 -9.80
CA PHE A 16 -19.69 33.70 -9.58
C PHE A 16 -20.27 32.44 -10.23
N THR A 17 -20.29 32.40 -11.57
CA THR A 17 -20.25 31.14 -12.33
C THR A 17 -19.85 31.44 -13.77
N SER A 18 -18.55 31.43 -14.06
CA SER A 18 -17.99 31.06 -15.37
C SER A 18 -16.47 31.02 -15.24
N PHE A 19 -15.96 29.94 -14.64
CA PHE A 19 -14.65 29.47 -15.07
C PHE A 19 -14.89 28.64 -16.32
N SER A 20 -14.35 29.15 -17.42
CA SER A 20 -14.21 28.46 -18.69
C SER A 20 -13.52 27.12 -18.44
N VAL A 21 -14.23 26.04 -18.73
CA VAL A 21 -13.62 24.74 -18.99
C VAL A 21 -12.78 24.91 -20.24
N VAL A 22 -11.46 24.83 -20.10
CA VAL A 22 -10.60 24.51 -21.24
C VAL A 22 -10.97 23.08 -21.62
N LYS A 23 -11.53 22.92 -22.82
CA LYS A 23 -11.65 21.60 -23.44
C LYS A 23 -10.23 21.07 -23.66
N ALA A 24 -9.84 20.07 -22.90
CA ALA A 24 -8.89 19.08 -23.39
C ALA A 24 -9.70 18.14 -24.28
N GLU A 25 -9.73 18.42 -25.59
CA GLU A 25 -10.15 17.42 -26.57
C GLU A 25 -8.92 16.63 -27.00
N ASP A 26 -9.07 15.32 -26.83
CA ASP A 26 -8.32 14.16 -27.30
C ASP A 26 -6.86 13.99 -26.87
N TYR A 27 -6.69 13.34 -25.72
CA TYR A 27 -5.86 12.13 -25.61
C TYR A 27 -6.48 11.16 -24.59
N GLU A 28 -6.83 9.96 -25.06
CA GLU A 28 -7.28 8.84 -24.21
C GLU A 28 -6.24 8.49 -23.14
N LYS A 29 -6.75 8.32 -21.91
CA LYS A 29 -6.32 7.48 -20.78
C LYS A 29 -6.60 8.30 -19.50
N ASP A 30 -7.80 8.11 -18.92
CA ASP A 30 -8.28 8.84 -17.73
C ASP A 30 -7.77 8.24 -16.40
N GLY A 31 -6.74 8.86 -15.80
CA GLY A 31 -6.43 8.66 -14.38
C GLY A 31 -7.44 9.38 -13.50
N TYR A 32 -7.59 8.95 -12.25
CA TYR A 32 -8.44 9.67 -11.30
C TYR A 32 -7.95 9.53 -9.86
N ILE A 33 -8.35 10.49 -9.04
CA ILE A 33 -8.31 10.43 -7.59
C ILE A 33 -9.73 10.61 -7.05
N TYR A 34 -9.90 10.68 -5.73
CA TYR A 34 -11.18 10.96 -5.12
C TYR A 34 -11.20 12.29 -4.38
N SER A 35 -12.30 13.03 -4.54
CA SER A 35 -12.60 14.21 -3.74
C SER A 35 -12.98 13.84 -2.31
N TYR A 36 -13.01 14.86 -1.43
CA TYR A 36 -13.59 14.76 -0.09
C TYR A 36 -14.99 14.12 0.00
N TRP A 37 -15.78 14.16 -1.08
CA TRP A 37 -17.14 13.59 -1.12
C TRP A 37 -17.18 12.17 -1.70
N GLY A 38 -16.04 11.51 -1.89
CA GLY A 38 -15.93 10.19 -2.50
C GLY A 38 -16.22 10.19 -4.01
N LYS A 39 -16.35 11.35 -4.64
CA LYS A 39 -16.52 11.44 -6.10
C LYS A 39 -15.16 11.32 -6.79
N ALA A 40 -15.07 10.47 -7.81
CA ALA A 40 -13.91 10.42 -8.69
C ALA A 40 -13.69 11.78 -9.35
N ILE A 41 -12.47 12.29 -9.27
CA ILE A 41 -12.01 13.51 -9.94
C ILE A 41 -10.99 13.05 -10.99
N PRO A 42 -11.19 13.40 -12.28
CA PRO A 42 -10.16 13.18 -13.29
C PRO A 42 -8.84 13.82 -12.88
N SER A 43 -7.76 13.06 -12.99
CA SER A 43 -6.40 13.54 -12.81
C SER A 43 -5.52 12.95 -13.90
N ALA A 44 -4.38 13.58 -14.18
CA ALA A 44 -3.35 12.87 -14.92
C ALA A 44 -2.99 11.58 -14.15
N TYR A 45 -2.67 10.52 -14.90
CA TYR A 45 -2.11 9.31 -14.30
C TYR A 45 -0.80 9.66 -13.61
N GLY A 46 -0.59 9.18 -12.39
CA GLY A 46 0.75 9.21 -11.80
C GLY A 46 1.67 8.23 -12.51
N MET A 47 1.15 7.05 -12.88
CA MET A 47 1.90 6.04 -13.61
C MET A 47 1.09 5.53 -14.80
N SER A 48 1.77 5.34 -15.93
CA SER A 48 1.19 4.81 -17.16
C SER A 48 1.90 3.54 -17.58
N HIS A 49 1.17 2.62 -18.21
CA HIS A 49 1.79 1.44 -18.80
C HIS A 49 2.83 1.85 -19.86
N ILE A 50 4.00 1.22 -19.80
CA ILE A 50 5.13 1.48 -20.70
C ILE A 50 5.60 0.21 -21.43
N HIS A 51 5.41 -0.98 -20.85
CA HIS A 51 5.86 -2.22 -21.46
C HIS A 51 5.11 -3.44 -20.93
N THR A 52 4.95 -4.45 -21.78
CA THR A 52 4.47 -5.78 -21.42
C THR A 52 5.58 -6.78 -21.73
N TYR A 53 6.02 -7.52 -20.72
CA TYR A 53 6.92 -8.66 -20.90
C TYR A 53 6.10 -9.96 -20.87
N ASP A 54 5.78 -10.46 -22.05
CA ASP A 54 5.19 -11.78 -22.26
C ASP A 54 6.24 -12.90 -22.15
N PRO A 55 5.84 -14.18 -22.15
CA PRO A 55 6.80 -15.26 -22.01
C PRO A 55 7.92 -15.28 -23.06
N TYR A 56 7.64 -14.83 -24.28
CA TYR A 56 8.62 -14.79 -25.36
C TYR A 56 9.69 -13.72 -25.10
N THR A 57 9.27 -12.50 -24.77
CA THR A 57 10.17 -11.38 -24.46
C THR A 57 10.99 -11.61 -23.18
N LEU A 58 10.48 -12.40 -22.24
CA LEU A 58 11.22 -12.87 -21.08
C LEU A 58 12.32 -13.90 -21.45
N GLY A 59 12.24 -14.53 -22.62
CA GLY A 59 13.14 -15.58 -23.07
C GLY A 59 12.72 -17.00 -22.65
N LEU A 60 11.47 -17.22 -22.23
CA LEU A 60 10.95 -18.56 -21.91
C LEU A 60 10.77 -19.42 -23.16
N ASP A 61 10.64 -18.83 -24.35
CA ASP A 61 10.52 -19.55 -25.62
C ASP A 61 11.76 -20.38 -25.96
N GLN A 62 12.90 -20.01 -25.38
CA GLN A 62 14.15 -20.76 -25.48
C GLN A 62 14.08 -22.07 -24.69
N LEU A 63 13.21 -22.14 -23.66
CA LEU A 63 12.94 -23.36 -22.91
C LEU A 63 11.98 -24.24 -23.73
N GLY A 64 12.35 -25.49 -23.99
CA GLY A 64 11.48 -26.44 -24.70
C GLY A 64 11.94 -26.89 -26.09
N ILE A 65 13.22 -26.76 -26.45
CA ILE A 65 13.79 -27.56 -27.55
C ILE A 65 13.72 -29.06 -27.16
N ASP A 66 13.17 -29.90 -28.04
CA ASP A 66 12.96 -31.35 -27.81
C ASP A 66 14.31 -32.06 -27.55
N THR A 67 14.66 -32.26 -26.28
CA THR A 67 15.93 -32.82 -25.78
C THR A 67 16.08 -34.34 -25.99
N LYS A 68 15.43 -34.91 -27.01
CA LYS A 68 15.59 -36.34 -27.32
C LYS A 68 16.95 -36.71 -27.87
N ASN A 69 17.75 -35.72 -28.28
CA ASN A 69 19.09 -35.93 -28.79
C ASN A 69 20.10 -35.15 -27.93
N PRO A 70 20.97 -35.83 -27.16
CA PRO A 70 22.00 -35.19 -26.34
C PRO A 70 22.97 -34.30 -27.12
N ASP A 71 23.14 -34.55 -28.43
CA ASP A 71 24.04 -33.78 -29.29
C ASP A 71 23.49 -32.39 -29.65
N ASP A 72 22.15 -32.23 -29.71
CA ASP A 72 21.50 -30.93 -30.00
C ASP A 72 21.62 -29.95 -28.81
N ILE A 73 22.01 -30.45 -27.63
CA ILE A 73 22.18 -29.71 -26.37
C ILE A 73 23.52 -28.95 -26.35
N TYR A 74 24.57 -29.51 -26.93
CA TYR A 74 25.91 -28.87 -26.93
C TYR A 74 26.11 -27.85 -28.06
N GLU A 75 25.26 -27.90 -29.10
CA GLU A 75 25.28 -26.94 -30.21
C GLU A 75 24.42 -25.69 -29.97
N SER A 76 23.53 -25.72 -28.98
CA SER A 76 22.70 -24.56 -28.66
C SER A 76 23.50 -23.51 -27.89
N ASP A 77 23.68 -22.34 -28.50
CA ASP A 77 24.35 -21.20 -27.85
C ASP A 77 23.53 -20.65 -26.67
N TRP A 78 22.23 -20.92 -26.59
CA TRP A 78 21.37 -20.47 -25.48
C TRP A 78 21.56 -21.33 -24.21
N LEU A 79 21.74 -22.65 -24.32
CA LEU A 79 22.06 -23.51 -23.18
C LEU A 79 23.40 -23.04 -22.56
N LYS A 80 24.42 -22.68 -23.37
CA LYS A 80 25.70 -22.15 -22.85
C LYS A 80 25.57 -20.86 -22.03
N TYR A 81 24.58 -20.00 -22.30
CA TYR A 81 24.32 -18.79 -21.50
C TYR A 81 23.69 -19.10 -20.14
N TRP A 82 22.91 -20.17 -20.06
CA TRP A 82 22.24 -20.65 -18.85
C TRP A 82 23.16 -21.49 -17.95
N TYR A 83 24.08 -22.22 -18.59
CA TYR A 83 24.95 -23.23 -17.98
C TYR A 83 26.38 -22.75 -17.73
N ASP A 84 26.62 -21.44 -17.68
CA ASP A 84 27.93 -20.94 -17.23
C ASP A 84 28.11 -21.06 -15.69
N HIS A 85 27.15 -21.70 -15.01
CA HIS A 85 27.17 -21.98 -13.58
C HIS A 85 27.06 -23.49 -13.35
N SER A 86 28.15 -24.09 -12.84
CA SER A 86 28.25 -25.54 -12.57
C SER A 86 27.05 -26.18 -11.88
N PHE A 87 26.32 -25.44 -11.02
CA PHE A 87 25.12 -25.92 -10.35
C PHE A 87 23.91 -26.07 -11.31
N LEU A 88 23.67 -25.09 -12.19
CA LEU A 88 22.51 -25.11 -13.08
C LEU A 88 22.61 -26.25 -14.10
N ASP A 89 23.83 -26.57 -14.56
CA ASP A 89 24.12 -27.70 -15.46
C ASP A 89 23.70 -29.03 -14.85
N GLU A 90 23.99 -29.20 -13.58
CA GLU A 90 23.69 -30.42 -12.86
C GLU A 90 22.19 -30.59 -12.63
N ILE A 91 21.49 -29.51 -12.25
CA ILE A 91 20.03 -29.51 -12.16
C ILE A 91 19.38 -29.84 -13.51
N ALA A 92 19.91 -29.32 -14.62
CA ALA A 92 19.37 -29.64 -15.94
C ALA A 92 19.56 -31.12 -16.33
N ARG A 93 20.71 -31.71 -15.98
CA ARG A 93 20.93 -33.17 -16.17
C ARG A 93 19.96 -33.98 -15.32
N LEU A 94 19.77 -33.62 -14.05
CA LEU A 94 18.80 -34.28 -13.17
C LEU A 94 17.37 -34.18 -13.69
N LYS A 95 16.95 -33.01 -14.20
CA LYS A 95 15.64 -32.84 -14.86
C LYS A 95 15.49 -33.81 -16.03
N LEU A 96 16.51 -33.97 -16.87
CA LEU A 96 16.48 -34.88 -18.01
C LEU A 96 16.36 -36.34 -17.57
N ASP A 97 17.13 -36.75 -16.56
CA ASP A 97 17.11 -38.11 -16.01
C ASP A 97 15.74 -38.48 -15.41
N VAL A 98 15.09 -37.52 -14.74
CA VAL A 98 13.77 -37.69 -14.13
C VAL A 98 12.62 -37.45 -15.13
N GLY A 99 12.92 -36.93 -16.32
CA GLY A 99 11.94 -36.67 -17.38
C GLY A 99 11.08 -35.42 -17.15
N ILE A 100 11.57 -34.44 -16.39
CA ILE A 100 10.93 -33.15 -16.20
C ILE A 100 11.12 -32.29 -17.44
N LYS A 101 10.02 -31.72 -17.95
CA LYS A 101 10.04 -30.81 -19.08
C LYS A 101 9.90 -29.37 -18.60
N GLU A 102 10.75 -28.50 -19.11
CA GLU A 102 10.64 -27.07 -18.88
C GLU A 102 9.44 -26.50 -19.62
N ALA A 103 8.79 -25.52 -19.01
CA ALA A 103 7.69 -24.81 -19.63
C ALA A 103 8.22 -23.63 -20.44
N ASN A 104 7.76 -23.50 -21.67
CA ASN A 104 8.03 -22.36 -22.53
C ASN A 104 7.17 -21.12 -22.22
N SER A 105 6.48 -21.14 -21.08
CA SER A 105 5.51 -20.14 -20.67
C SER A 105 5.30 -20.15 -19.17
N ILE A 106 4.98 -18.98 -18.60
CA ILE A 106 4.43 -18.88 -17.24
C ILE A 106 2.97 -19.36 -17.30
N PHE A 107 2.60 -20.35 -16.50
CA PHE A 107 1.29 -20.98 -16.56
C PHE A 107 0.33 -20.45 -15.50
N HIS A 108 0.77 -20.38 -14.25
CA HIS A 108 -0.05 -19.89 -13.15
C HIS A 108 0.83 -19.20 -12.08
N PRO A 109 1.35 -18.00 -12.42
CA PRO A 109 2.15 -17.23 -11.49
C PRO A 109 1.36 -16.86 -10.23
N GLN A 110 2.02 -16.86 -9.08
CA GLN A 110 1.39 -16.57 -7.78
C GLN A 110 2.00 -15.38 -7.04
N ASP A 111 3.30 -15.14 -7.21
CA ASP A 111 4.00 -14.10 -6.47
C ASP A 111 5.22 -13.58 -7.24
N LEU A 112 5.57 -12.32 -6.94
CA LEU A 112 6.69 -11.58 -7.53
C LEU A 112 7.46 -10.88 -6.42
N PHE A 113 8.78 -11.00 -6.41
CA PHE A 113 9.63 -10.29 -5.47
C PHE A 113 10.82 -9.62 -6.18
N SER A 114 11.09 -8.36 -5.84
CA SER A 114 12.22 -7.59 -6.34
C SER A 114 13.33 -7.56 -5.29
N TYR A 115 14.54 -7.95 -5.68
CA TYR A 115 15.70 -7.89 -4.80
C TYR A 115 17.01 -7.80 -5.61
N ASN A 116 17.91 -6.89 -5.23
CA ASN A 116 19.22 -6.66 -5.89
C ASN A 116 19.17 -6.66 -7.43
N ASN A 117 18.28 -5.85 -8.00
CA ASN A 117 18.06 -5.72 -9.45
C ASN A 117 17.68 -7.04 -10.16
N LYS A 118 17.13 -8.00 -9.42
CA LYS A 118 16.51 -9.21 -9.97
C LYS A 118 15.04 -9.29 -9.59
N LEU A 119 14.27 -9.96 -10.43
CA LEU A 119 12.88 -10.33 -10.15
C LEU A 119 12.81 -11.84 -9.95
N TYR A 120 12.13 -12.25 -8.89
CA TYR A 120 11.90 -13.65 -8.55
C TYR A 120 10.40 -13.92 -8.65
N ILE A 121 10.04 -14.97 -9.38
CA ILE A 121 8.64 -15.35 -9.63
C ILE A 121 8.45 -16.81 -9.24
N VAL A 122 7.37 -17.10 -8.54
CA VAL A 122 6.94 -18.49 -8.31
C VAL A 122 5.70 -18.81 -9.15
N ASP A 123 5.78 -19.92 -9.86
CA ASP A 123 4.71 -20.45 -10.70
C ASP A 123 4.18 -21.76 -10.11
N SER A 124 2.95 -21.70 -9.62
CA SER A 124 2.33 -22.82 -8.92
C SER A 124 2.07 -24.05 -9.78
N LYS A 125 1.82 -23.89 -11.07
CA LYS A 125 1.46 -25.03 -11.95
C LYS A 125 2.65 -25.58 -12.68
N ASN A 126 3.67 -24.76 -12.91
CA ASN A 126 4.96 -25.23 -13.37
C ASN A 126 5.83 -25.76 -12.22
N ASN A 127 5.43 -25.57 -10.96
CA ASN A 127 6.21 -25.89 -9.76
C ASN A 127 7.63 -25.31 -9.86
N ALA A 128 7.72 -24.06 -10.27
CA ALA A 128 8.98 -23.46 -10.68
C ALA A 128 9.28 -22.14 -9.96
N LEU A 129 10.56 -21.91 -9.70
CA LEU A 129 11.14 -20.60 -9.44
C LEU A 129 11.73 -20.06 -10.74
N LEU A 130 11.33 -18.86 -11.13
CA LEU A 130 11.90 -18.11 -12.25
C LEU A 130 12.65 -16.89 -11.69
N VAL A 131 13.83 -16.61 -12.23
CA VAL A 131 14.63 -15.44 -11.86
C VAL A 131 14.95 -14.66 -13.12
N LEU A 132 14.62 -13.37 -13.11
CA LEU A 132 14.91 -12.44 -14.20
C LEU A 132 15.97 -11.43 -13.75
N ASN A 133 16.83 -11.02 -14.67
CA ASN A 133 17.80 -9.97 -14.43
C ASN A 133 17.18 -8.56 -14.53
N GLN A 134 18.01 -7.53 -14.39
CA GLN A 134 17.61 -6.12 -14.44
C GLN A 134 16.98 -5.65 -15.75
N TYR A 135 17.10 -6.45 -16.82
CA TYR A 135 16.54 -6.20 -18.14
C TYR A 135 15.34 -7.11 -18.44
N TYR A 136 14.75 -7.75 -17.42
CA TYR A 136 13.64 -8.70 -17.54
C TYR A 136 13.96 -9.95 -18.35
N GLN A 137 15.24 -10.24 -18.58
CA GLN A 137 15.65 -11.46 -19.27
C GLN A 137 15.79 -12.58 -18.25
N LEU A 138 15.32 -13.77 -18.63
CA LEU A 138 15.39 -14.95 -17.80
C LEU A 138 16.84 -15.37 -17.54
N GLU A 139 17.18 -15.47 -16.25
CA GLU A 139 18.51 -15.82 -15.72
C GLU A 139 18.50 -17.22 -15.10
N ALA A 140 17.40 -17.63 -14.47
CA ALA A 140 17.24 -18.98 -13.93
C ALA A 140 15.78 -19.48 -13.99
N TYR A 141 15.61 -20.80 -14.13
CA TYR A 141 14.35 -21.52 -14.19
C TYR A 141 14.51 -22.88 -13.51
N LEU A 142 13.97 -23.01 -12.30
CA LEU A 142 14.27 -24.10 -11.38
C LEU A 142 12.97 -24.82 -10.99
N GLN A 143 12.90 -26.12 -11.28
CA GLN A 143 11.82 -27.02 -10.84
C GLN A 143 12.30 -28.07 -9.84
N LEU A 144 13.62 -28.25 -9.76
CA LEU A 144 14.32 -29.11 -8.82
C LEU A 144 15.41 -28.32 -8.13
N PHE A 145 15.70 -28.72 -6.90
CA PHE A 145 16.65 -28.09 -6.01
C PHE A 145 17.45 -29.19 -5.30
N THR A 146 18.66 -28.88 -4.87
CA THR A 146 19.48 -29.81 -4.07
C THR A 146 20.09 -29.10 -2.88
N ASP A 147 20.51 -29.88 -1.89
CA ASP A 147 21.33 -29.36 -0.79
C ASP A 147 22.75 -29.02 -1.27
N ALA A 148 23.59 -28.48 -0.37
CA ALA A 148 24.94 -28.06 -0.73
C ALA A 148 25.83 -29.19 -1.27
N ASN A 149 25.57 -30.44 -0.86
CA ASN A 149 26.34 -31.63 -1.25
C ASN A 149 25.72 -32.42 -2.40
N MET A 150 24.54 -32.01 -2.90
CA MET A 150 23.79 -32.72 -3.95
C MET A 150 23.40 -34.16 -3.57
N GLU A 151 23.21 -34.42 -2.28
CA GLU A 151 22.77 -35.72 -1.78
C GLU A 151 21.24 -35.86 -1.87
N ASP A 152 20.53 -34.78 -1.56
CA ASP A 152 19.08 -34.74 -1.56
C ASP A 152 18.55 -33.90 -2.72
N VAL A 153 17.50 -34.39 -3.38
CA VAL A 153 16.78 -33.68 -4.43
C VAL A 153 15.39 -33.31 -3.92
N TYR A 154 15.02 -32.04 -4.10
CA TYR A 154 13.76 -31.47 -3.67
C TYR A 154 13.02 -30.89 -4.86
N ASP A 155 11.70 -31.02 -4.87
CA ASP A 155 10.78 -30.38 -5.80
C ASP A 155 9.90 -29.33 -5.08
N LEU A 156 9.14 -28.57 -5.85
CA LEU A 156 8.08 -27.70 -5.34
C LEU A 156 6.71 -28.29 -5.69
N LYS A 157 5.69 -27.91 -4.91
CA LYS A 157 4.32 -28.30 -5.16
C LYS A 157 3.36 -27.16 -4.85
N GLU A 158 2.81 -26.59 -5.91
CA GLU A 158 1.92 -25.42 -5.88
C GLU A 158 2.51 -24.26 -5.04
N PRO A 159 3.77 -23.84 -5.28
CA PRO A 159 4.38 -22.73 -4.54
C PRO A 159 3.58 -21.44 -4.76
N SER A 160 3.38 -20.65 -3.70
CA SER A 160 2.44 -19.50 -3.75
C SER A 160 2.98 -18.16 -3.23
N GLY A 161 4.13 -18.18 -2.56
CA GLY A 161 4.74 -17.00 -1.96
C GLY A 161 6.25 -17.04 -2.06
N ILE A 162 6.87 -15.88 -2.19
CA ILE A 162 8.33 -15.73 -2.22
C ILE A 162 8.78 -14.50 -1.43
N ALA A 163 9.90 -14.63 -0.72
CA ALA A 163 10.61 -13.51 -0.11
C ALA A 163 12.11 -13.67 -0.31
N VAL A 164 12.82 -12.58 -0.54
CA VAL A 164 14.26 -12.59 -0.71
C VAL A 164 14.92 -11.62 0.27
N THR A 165 16.01 -12.06 0.87
CA THR A 165 16.83 -11.30 1.83
C THR A 165 18.29 -11.33 1.39
N ASP A 166 19.14 -10.55 2.05
CA ASP A 166 20.60 -10.58 1.84
C ASP A 166 21.19 -11.99 1.97
N ASP A 167 20.64 -12.83 2.86
CA ASP A 167 21.22 -14.14 3.16
C ASP A 167 20.57 -15.31 2.40
N SER A 168 19.28 -15.21 2.07
CA SER A 168 18.49 -16.36 1.61
C SER A 168 17.25 -15.97 0.79
N ILE A 169 16.79 -16.92 -0.03
CA ILE A 169 15.49 -16.90 -0.72
C ILE A 169 14.54 -17.85 0.03
N TYR A 170 13.31 -17.42 0.27
CA TYR A 170 12.28 -18.19 0.98
C TYR A 170 11.11 -18.44 0.04
N ILE A 171 10.68 -19.70 -0.07
CA ILE A 171 9.55 -20.11 -0.91
C ILE A 171 8.49 -20.77 -0.04
N ALA A 172 7.25 -20.29 -0.16
CA ALA A 172 6.07 -20.94 0.40
C ALA A 172 5.69 -22.13 -0.48
N ASP A 173 6.18 -23.31 -0.12
CA ASP A 173 5.94 -24.56 -0.84
C ASP A 173 4.62 -25.19 -0.36
N THR A 174 3.52 -24.57 -0.77
CA THR A 174 2.19 -24.65 -0.16
C THR A 174 1.69 -26.08 0.05
N ASP A 175 1.71 -26.90 -0.99
CA ASP A 175 1.11 -28.25 -0.97
C ASP A 175 2.11 -29.35 -0.56
N ASN A 176 3.37 -28.97 -0.33
CA ASN A 176 4.34 -29.75 0.46
C ASN A 176 4.36 -29.33 1.94
N GLU A 177 3.49 -28.38 2.33
CA GLU A 177 3.26 -27.96 3.72
C GLU A 177 4.55 -27.50 4.43
N ARG A 178 5.39 -26.75 3.70
CA ARG A 178 6.71 -26.32 4.18
C ARG A 178 7.12 -24.95 3.64
N ILE A 179 8.12 -24.37 4.28
CA ILE A 179 8.89 -23.25 3.77
C ILE A 179 10.26 -23.78 3.35
N MET A 180 10.61 -23.60 2.09
CA MET A 180 11.94 -23.94 1.56
C MET A 180 12.82 -22.70 1.57
N VAL A 181 14.03 -22.82 2.12
CA VAL A 181 15.00 -21.73 2.20
C VAL A 181 16.23 -22.07 1.36
N LEU A 182 16.52 -21.23 0.38
CA LEU A 182 17.65 -21.38 -0.53
C LEU A 182 18.74 -20.33 -0.23
N ASP A 183 19.98 -20.61 -0.60
CA ASP A 183 20.98 -19.55 -0.80
C ASP A 183 20.79 -18.85 -2.15
N HIS A 184 21.62 -17.84 -2.43
CA HIS A 184 21.61 -17.11 -3.70
C HIS A 184 22.27 -17.90 -4.85
N GLU A 185 22.83 -19.08 -4.57
CA GLU A 185 23.20 -20.08 -5.57
C GLU A 185 22.10 -21.14 -5.80
N TYR A 186 20.91 -20.92 -5.23
CA TYR A 186 19.71 -21.74 -5.35
C TYR A 186 19.78 -23.13 -4.70
N LYS A 187 20.74 -23.35 -3.80
CA LYS A 187 20.85 -24.60 -3.02
C LYS A 187 20.00 -24.52 -1.76
N VAL A 188 19.41 -25.64 -1.37
CA VAL A 188 18.59 -25.75 -0.16
C VAL A 188 19.47 -25.63 1.08
N LYS A 189 19.27 -24.55 1.84
CA LYS A 189 19.91 -24.33 3.15
C LYS A 189 19.11 -24.98 4.27
N LYS A 190 17.80 -24.79 4.26
CA LYS A 190 16.89 -25.21 5.33
C LYS A 190 15.49 -25.47 4.78
N ILE A 191 14.76 -26.35 5.48
CA ILE A 191 13.33 -26.58 5.28
C ILE A 191 12.65 -26.44 6.64
N PHE A 192 11.62 -25.61 6.71
CA PHE A 192 10.74 -25.51 7.88
C PHE A 192 9.42 -26.18 7.56
N GLY A 193 9.11 -27.29 8.24
CA GLY A 193 7.81 -27.95 8.15
C GLY A 193 6.76 -27.28 9.03
N THR A 194 5.69 -28.02 9.34
CA THR A 194 4.63 -27.59 10.26
C THR A 194 5.19 -27.14 11.62
N PRO A 195 4.95 -25.89 12.04
CA PRO A 195 5.45 -25.41 13.32
C PRO A 195 4.63 -25.98 14.48
N GLU A 196 5.24 -26.06 15.67
CA GLU A 196 4.57 -26.57 16.88
C GLU A 196 3.56 -25.55 17.44
N ASP A 197 2.30 -25.65 17.03
CA ASP A 197 1.16 -24.94 17.62
C ASP A 197 -0.11 -25.79 17.51
N LYS A 198 -1.03 -25.65 18.48
CA LYS A 198 -2.29 -26.43 18.54
C LYS A 198 -3.18 -26.24 17.31
N THR A 199 -3.05 -25.10 16.61
CA THR A 199 -3.81 -24.82 15.39
C THR A 199 -3.55 -25.89 14.33
N PHE A 200 -2.33 -26.44 14.29
CA PHE A 200 -1.92 -27.46 13.32
C PHE A 200 -2.21 -28.90 13.76
N ASP A 201 -2.86 -29.09 14.91
CA ASP A 201 -3.44 -30.40 15.28
C ASP A 201 -4.65 -30.73 14.38
N GLU A 202 -5.35 -29.70 13.88
CA GLU A 202 -6.57 -29.82 13.07
C GLU A 202 -6.41 -29.26 11.64
N LEU A 203 -5.46 -28.34 11.42
CA LEU A 203 -5.23 -27.68 10.13
C LEU A 203 -3.87 -28.06 9.53
N ALA A 204 -3.80 -28.12 8.21
CA ALA A 204 -2.55 -28.27 7.48
C ALA A 204 -1.78 -26.93 7.42
N PHE A 205 -0.46 -26.97 7.61
CA PHE A 205 0.39 -25.79 7.45
C PHE A 205 0.61 -25.50 5.96
N LYS A 206 -0.33 -24.78 5.34
CA LYS A 206 -0.27 -24.37 3.92
C LYS A 206 0.15 -22.90 3.79
N PRO A 207 1.47 -22.58 3.82
CA PRO A 207 1.94 -21.21 3.71
C PRO A 207 1.56 -20.61 2.35
N LEU A 208 1.10 -19.36 2.36
CA LEU A 208 0.63 -18.63 1.17
C LEU A 208 1.53 -17.45 0.80
N LYS A 209 1.91 -16.64 1.80
CA LYS A 209 2.77 -15.47 1.62
C LYS A 209 3.80 -15.42 2.73
N ILE A 210 5.01 -15.02 2.39
CA ILE A 210 6.15 -14.97 3.32
C ILE A 210 6.76 -13.58 3.27
N SER A 211 7.20 -13.08 4.42
CA SER A 211 8.10 -11.94 4.50
C SER A 211 9.10 -12.18 5.63
N VAL A 212 10.31 -11.66 5.53
CA VAL A 212 11.40 -11.95 6.49
C VAL A 212 12.06 -10.65 6.90
N ASP A 213 12.20 -10.43 8.21
CA ASP A 213 12.87 -9.23 8.71
C ASP A 213 14.40 -9.35 8.72
N LYS A 214 15.10 -8.24 8.97
CA LYS A 214 16.56 -8.20 9.06
C LYS A 214 17.19 -9.06 10.16
N THR A 215 16.38 -9.55 11.12
CA THR A 215 16.83 -10.46 12.18
C THR A 215 16.60 -11.93 11.82
N GLY A 216 16.04 -12.20 10.64
CA GLY A 216 15.70 -13.54 10.18
C GLY A 216 14.38 -14.07 10.72
N ARG A 217 13.55 -13.26 11.39
CA ARG A 217 12.19 -13.69 11.79
C ARG A 217 11.31 -13.78 10.56
N ILE A 218 10.52 -14.84 10.49
CA ILE A 218 9.73 -15.19 9.32
C ILE A 218 8.26 -14.90 9.64
N TYR A 219 7.61 -14.13 8.78
CA TYR A 219 6.19 -13.81 8.85
C TYR A 219 5.46 -14.57 7.76
N VAL A 220 4.40 -15.30 8.11
CA VAL A 220 3.72 -16.22 7.20
C VAL A 220 2.21 -16.03 7.27
N ILE A 221 1.57 -15.85 6.12
CA ILE A 221 0.11 -15.99 5.99
C ILE A 221 -0.15 -17.43 5.59
N VAL A 222 -1.01 -18.13 6.32
CA VAL A 222 -1.31 -19.55 6.11
C VAL A 222 -2.78 -19.70 5.71
N ARG A 223 -3.06 -20.61 4.78
CA ARG A 223 -4.43 -20.91 4.34
C ARG A 223 -5.29 -21.37 5.52
N ASP A 224 -6.51 -20.85 5.59
CA ASP A 224 -7.52 -21.20 6.59
C ASP A 224 -7.12 -20.94 8.06
N VAL A 225 -6.03 -20.20 8.29
CA VAL A 225 -5.62 -19.69 9.61
C VAL A 225 -6.08 -18.25 9.74
N PHE A 226 -6.93 -17.97 10.72
CA PHE A 226 -7.63 -16.68 10.86
C PHE A 226 -7.18 -15.88 12.09
N GLU A 227 -6.31 -16.45 12.91
CA GLU A 227 -5.73 -15.86 14.12
C GLU A 227 -4.78 -14.69 13.82
N GLY A 228 -4.29 -14.59 12.58
CA GLY A 228 -3.45 -13.50 12.10
C GLY A 228 -2.30 -13.97 11.23
N ILE A 229 -1.30 -13.10 11.09
CA ILE A 229 -0.01 -13.45 10.49
C ILE A 229 0.78 -14.26 11.52
N ILE A 230 1.34 -15.39 11.11
CA ILE A 230 2.20 -16.21 11.97
C ILE A 230 3.60 -15.60 11.98
N GLU A 231 4.13 -15.34 13.17
CA GLU A 231 5.54 -15.00 13.39
C GLU A 231 6.28 -16.27 13.83
N LEU A 232 7.31 -16.64 13.07
CA LEU A 232 8.27 -17.71 13.40
C LEU A 232 9.62 -17.08 13.72
N ASN A 233 10.36 -17.73 14.62
CA ASN A 233 11.75 -17.40 14.87
C ASN A 233 12.64 -17.79 13.67
N SER A 234 13.89 -17.36 13.66
CA SER A 234 14.86 -17.66 12.59
C SER A 234 15.21 -19.14 12.44
N ASP A 235 14.83 -19.96 13.42
CA ASP A 235 14.96 -21.42 13.41
C ASP A 235 13.67 -22.13 12.95
N GLY A 236 12.61 -21.39 12.61
CA GLY A 236 11.32 -21.91 12.19
C GLY A 236 10.35 -22.24 13.32
N SER A 237 10.76 -22.09 14.59
CA SER A 237 9.86 -22.32 15.72
C SER A 237 8.75 -21.27 15.80
N PHE A 238 7.54 -21.69 16.16
CA PHE A 238 6.41 -20.78 16.36
C PHE A 238 6.71 -19.77 17.47
N ASN A 239 6.42 -18.49 17.21
CA ASN A 239 6.50 -17.44 18.22
C ASN A 239 5.11 -16.97 18.64
N ARG A 240 4.32 -16.41 17.71
CA ARG A 240 2.98 -15.88 17.98
C ARG A 240 2.20 -15.56 16.71
N TYR A 241 0.92 -15.23 16.88
CA TYR A 241 0.15 -14.50 15.87
C TYR A 241 0.32 -12.98 16.02
N THR A 242 0.30 -12.25 14.90
CA THR A 242 0.43 -10.79 14.83
C THR A 242 -0.51 -10.16 13.80
N GLY A 243 -0.69 -8.84 13.87
CA GLY A 243 -1.47 -8.05 12.92
C GLY A 243 -2.98 -7.99 13.16
N VAL A 244 -3.51 -8.82 14.07
CA VAL A 244 -4.91 -8.76 14.47
C VAL A 244 -5.03 -7.81 15.66
N ASN A 245 -5.89 -6.79 15.52
CA ASN A 245 -6.24 -5.96 16.65
C ASN A 245 -6.97 -6.86 17.66
N PRO A 246 -6.56 -6.88 18.94
CA PRO A 246 -7.26 -7.66 19.95
C PRO A 246 -8.74 -7.26 19.93
N ILE A 247 -9.65 -8.24 20.05
CA ILE A 247 -11.09 -8.01 20.18
C ILE A 247 -11.26 -7.02 21.33
N SER A 248 -11.47 -5.73 21.02
CA SER A 248 -11.87 -4.78 22.03
C SER A 248 -13.32 -5.12 22.34
N MET A 249 -13.52 -6.03 23.29
CA MET A 249 -14.86 -6.26 23.84
C MET A 249 -15.38 -4.90 24.28
N ASN A 250 -16.49 -4.47 23.69
CA ASN A 250 -17.22 -3.34 24.24
C ASN A 250 -17.63 -3.74 25.68
N VAL A 251 -17.25 -2.96 26.69
CA VAL A 251 -17.54 -3.27 28.10
C VAL A 251 -19.05 -3.47 28.31
N ILE A 252 -19.87 -2.76 27.54
CA ILE A 252 -21.33 -2.91 27.54
C ILE A 252 -21.74 -4.27 26.97
N GLU A 253 -21.11 -4.74 25.90
CA GLU A 253 -21.36 -6.06 25.31
C GLU A 253 -20.93 -7.21 26.24
N ALA A 254 -19.81 -7.05 26.95
CA ALA A 254 -19.38 -7.99 27.99
C ALA A 254 -20.41 -8.15 29.11
N ILE A 255 -21.08 -7.05 29.49
CA ILE A 255 -22.16 -7.03 30.47
C ILE A 255 -23.40 -7.72 29.90
N TRP A 256 -23.82 -7.40 28.68
CA TRP A 256 -24.98 -8.01 28.04
C TRP A 256 -24.83 -9.53 27.81
N ARG A 257 -23.61 -10.00 27.52
CA ARG A 257 -23.32 -11.45 27.38
C ARG A 257 -23.63 -12.27 28.63
N ARG A 258 -23.59 -11.67 29.83
CA ARG A 258 -24.00 -12.35 31.07
C ARG A 258 -25.50 -12.62 31.16
N PHE A 259 -26.29 -11.95 30.33
CA PHE A 259 -27.75 -12.09 30.28
C PHE A 259 -28.24 -12.87 29.06
N TYR A 260 -27.35 -13.33 28.17
CA TYR A 260 -27.72 -14.12 27.00
C TYR A 260 -27.77 -15.63 27.31
N THR A 261 -28.70 -16.32 26.65
CA THR A 261 -28.75 -17.80 26.66
C THR A 261 -27.64 -18.38 25.77
N GLU A 262 -27.30 -19.66 25.96
CA GLU A 262 -26.29 -20.33 25.13
C GLU A 262 -26.64 -20.30 23.62
N GLU A 263 -27.92 -20.39 23.30
CA GLU A 263 -28.41 -20.31 21.91
C GLU A 263 -28.27 -18.89 21.34
N GLN A 264 -28.53 -17.85 22.15
CA GLN A 264 -28.31 -16.45 21.77
C GLN A 264 -26.82 -16.14 21.58
N LEU A 265 -25.95 -16.69 22.43
CA LEU A 265 -24.50 -16.58 22.28
C LEU A 265 -23.99 -17.24 21.00
N LYS A 266 -24.57 -18.39 20.60
CA LYS A 266 -24.24 -19.08 19.34
C LYS A 266 -24.74 -18.33 18.10
N GLN A 267 -25.78 -17.50 18.24
CA GLN A 267 -26.33 -16.67 17.16
C GLN A 267 -25.71 -15.26 17.09
N MET A 268 -24.94 -14.83 18.09
CA MET A 268 -24.14 -13.62 17.98
C MET A 268 -23.20 -13.82 16.79
N LYS A 269 -23.19 -12.87 15.85
CA LYS A 269 -22.23 -12.85 14.74
C LYS A 269 -20.85 -13.11 15.32
N LEU A 270 -20.28 -14.27 15.01
CA LEU A 270 -18.85 -14.48 15.10
C LEU A 270 -18.23 -13.32 14.32
N TYR A 271 -17.53 -12.43 15.02
CA TYR A 271 -16.67 -11.47 14.36
C TYR A 271 -15.66 -12.31 13.59
N LEU A 272 -15.90 -12.44 12.28
CA LEU A 272 -15.04 -13.24 11.42
C LEU A 272 -13.69 -12.51 11.36
N PRO A 273 -12.57 -13.20 11.63
CA PRO A 273 -11.29 -12.53 11.80
C PRO A 273 -10.79 -11.87 10.51
N THR A 274 -9.79 -11.01 10.62
CA THR A 274 -9.14 -10.41 9.44
C THR A 274 -8.45 -11.49 8.61
N SER A 275 -8.95 -11.77 7.40
CA SER A 275 -8.26 -12.65 6.43
C SER A 275 -7.24 -11.85 5.64
N PHE A 276 -5.99 -11.87 6.12
CA PHE A 276 -4.86 -11.26 5.40
C PHE A 276 -4.68 -11.91 4.03
N THR A 277 -4.38 -11.10 3.02
CA THR A 277 -4.17 -11.52 1.63
C THR A 277 -2.70 -11.45 1.25
N ASN A 278 -1.98 -10.43 1.70
CA ASN A 278 -0.54 -10.32 1.49
C ASN A 278 0.15 -9.43 2.53
N MET A 279 1.48 -9.44 2.53
CA MET A 279 2.30 -8.59 3.36
C MET A 279 3.71 -8.37 2.80
N ILE A 280 4.28 -7.22 3.14
CA ILE A 280 5.69 -6.89 2.91
C ILE A 280 6.26 -6.20 4.15
N ILE A 281 7.55 -6.37 4.42
CA ILE A 281 8.22 -5.76 5.55
C ILE A 281 9.15 -4.64 5.09
N ASP A 282 9.12 -3.50 5.78
CA ASP A 282 10.06 -2.41 5.54
C ASP A 282 11.39 -2.63 6.28
N ASP A 283 12.39 -1.83 5.90
CA ASP A 283 13.73 -1.86 6.48
C ASP A 283 13.80 -1.61 7.99
N LEU A 284 12.71 -1.08 8.57
CA LEU A 284 12.56 -0.78 9.99
C LEU A 284 11.77 -1.88 10.73
N GLY A 285 11.36 -2.93 10.02
CA GLY A 285 10.63 -4.07 10.58
C GLY A 285 9.13 -3.84 10.75
N PHE A 286 8.54 -2.85 10.09
CA PHE A 286 7.08 -2.72 10.03
C PHE A 286 6.50 -3.55 8.91
N ILE A 287 5.45 -4.30 9.23
CA ILE A 287 4.75 -5.13 8.26
C ILE A 287 3.62 -4.30 7.65
N TYR A 288 3.70 -4.05 6.35
CA TYR A 288 2.58 -3.56 5.57
C TYR A 288 1.76 -4.77 5.11
N ALA A 289 0.48 -4.81 5.45
CA ALA A 289 -0.37 -5.95 5.17
C ALA A 289 -1.69 -5.53 4.53
N THR A 290 -2.16 -6.36 3.60
CA THR A 290 -3.48 -6.26 2.96
C THR A 290 -4.40 -7.36 3.49
N SER A 291 -5.70 -7.12 3.50
CA SER A 291 -6.70 -8.11 3.86
C SER A 291 -7.97 -7.96 3.05
N LYS A 292 -8.80 -9.00 3.08
CA LYS A 292 -10.17 -8.92 2.58
C LYS A 292 -10.98 -7.95 3.44
N ALA A 293 -12.04 -7.38 2.85
CA ALA A 293 -13.11 -6.75 3.63
C ALA A 293 -13.68 -7.79 4.60
N ASP A 294 -14.10 -7.34 5.79
CA ASP A 294 -14.67 -8.27 6.77
C ASP A 294 -16.01 -8.84 6.28
N SER A 295 -16.51 -9.87 6.95
CA SER A 295 -17.74 -10.55 6.53
C SER A 295 -19.00 -9.71 6.71
N SER A 296 -18.92 -8.54 7.35
CA SER A 296 -19.98 -7.53 7.39
C SER A 296 -19.92 -6.57 6.19
N GLY A 297 -18.88 -6.69 5.36
CA GLY A 297 -18.59 -5.82 4.23
C GLY A 297 -17.80 -4.56 4.60
N ASN A 298 -17.22 -4.50 5.80
CA ASN A 298 -16.41 -3.37 6.25
C ASN A 298 -15.03 -3.43 5.58
N ASP A 299 -14.70 -2.36 4.86
CA ASP A 299 -13.49 -2.21 4.04
C ASP A 299 -12.45 -1.25 4.68
N GLN A 300 -12.74 -0.70 5.86
CA GLN A 300 -11.98 0.40 6.44
C GLN A 300 -10.59 0.01 6.97
N ASN A 301 -10.37 -1.29 7.22
CA ASN A 301 -9.15 -1.81 7.84
C ASN A 301 -8.43 -2.84 6.94
N MET A 302 -8.64 -2.75 5.63
CA MET A 302 -8.04 -3.68 4.66
C MET A 302 -6.55 -3.44 4.42
N ILE A 303 -6.01 -2.29 4.84
CA ILE A 303 -4.58 -1.97 4.78
C ILE A 303 -4.12 -1.63 6.20
N LYS A 304 -3.02 -2.23 6.65
CA LYS A 304 -2.42 -2.00 7.97
C LYS A 304 -0.91 -1.84 7.85
N LYS A 305 -0.33 -1.04 8.77
CA LYS A 305 1.12 -0.97 9.01
C LYS A 305 1.36 -1.44 10.43
N ILE A 306 1.83 -2.65 10.60
CA ILE A 306 1.92 -3.34 11.89
C ILE A 306 3.33 -3.18 12.44
N ASN A 307 3.45 -2.71 13.68
CA ASN A 307 4.74 -2.62 14.36
C ASN A 307 5.15 -3.95 15.01
N THR A 308 6.34 -3.99 15.62
CA THR A 308 6.88 -5.18 16.30
C THR A 308 6.05 -5.68 17.50
N LYS A 309 5.05 -4.92 17.96
CA LYS A 309 4.10 -5.33 19.00
C LYS A 309 2.78 -5.88 18.42
N GLY A 310 2.66 -5.98 17.10
CA GLY A 310 1.45 -6.42 16.42
C GLY A 310 0.35 -5.35 16.33
N ILE A 311 0.69 -4.08 16.60
CA ILE A 311 -0.28 -2.98 16.60
C ILE A 311 -0.25 -2.27 15.26
N ASP A 312 -1.45 -2.03 14.69
CA ASP A 312 -1.60 -1.17 13.51
C ASP A 312 -1.30 0.30 13.84
N VAL A 313 -0.29 0.85 13.16
CA VAL A 313 0.20 2.23 13.26
C VAL A 313 0.07 2.98 11.92
N LEU A 314 -0.71 2.46 10.96
CA LEU A 314 -0.95 3.14 9.69
C LEU A 314 -1.62 4.49 9.93
N LYS A 315 -1.00 5.56 9.41
CA LYS A 315 -1.60 6.90 9.40
C LYS A 315 -2.73 6.95 8.38
N ARG A 316 -3.82 7.62 8.76
CA ARG A 316 -5.05 7.73 7.96
C ARG A 316 -5.46 9.21 7.87
N ASN A 317 -4.53 10.04 7.40
CA ASN A 317 -4.71 11.48 7.31
C ASN A 317 -5.23 11.93 5.92
N GLY A 318 -5.51 10.99 5.02
CA GLY A 318 -6.18 11.27 3.74
C GLY A 318 -7.66 11.65 3.88
N TYR A 319 -8.31 11.90 2.75
CA TYR A 319 -9.76 12.18 2.71
C TYR A 319 -10.58 11.03 3.27
N ASP A 320 -10.11 9.81 3.03
CA ASP A 320 -10.68 8.57 3.49
C ASP A 320 -9.53 7.67 3.91
N VAL A 321 -9.85 6.58 4.61
CA VAL A 321 -8.86 5.58 4.99
C VAL A 321 -8.37 4.84 3.73
N PRO A 322 -7.11 4.39 3.70
CA PRO A 322 -6.62 3.55 2.62
C PRO A 322 -7.45 2.26 2.52
N LYS A 323 -8.20 2.09 1.42
CA LYS A 323 -9.12 0.96 1.20
C LYS A 323 -9.37 0.58 -0.27
N GLY A 324 -8.59 1.13 -1.20
CA GLY A 324 -8.90 1.04 -2.64
C GLY A 324 -10.03 2.00 -3.04
N ASP A 325 -10.98 1.53 -3.86
CA ASP A 325 -12.08 2.36 -4.36
C ASP A 325 -12.99 2.85 -3.21
N LEU A 326 -13.20 4.17 -3.12
CA LEU A 326 -14.01 4.76 -2.04
C LEU A 326 -15.51 4.49 -2.20
N THR A 327 -15.96 4.36 -3.45
CA THR A 327 -17.36 4.14 -3.79
C THR A 327 -17.46 2.99 -4.76
N TYR A 328 -18.35 2.05 -4.46
CA TYR A 328 -18.57 0.88 -5.29
C TYR A 328 -20.05 0.53 -5.35
N ILE A 329 -20.38 -0.22 -6.40
CA ILE A 329 -21.74 -0.64 -6.68
C ILE A 329 -22.18 -1.67 -5.64
N GLN A 330 -23.33 -1.42 -5.02
CA GLN A 330 -23.91 -2.26 -3.96
C GLN A 330 -24.81 -3.38 -4.50
N VAL A 331 -25.28 -3.25 -5.74
CA VAL A 331 -26.19 -4.20 -6.42
C VAL A 331 -25.63 -4.49 -7.79
N LYS A 332 -25.43 -5.77 -8.14
CA LYS A 332 -24.89 -6.14 -9.45
C LYS A 332 -25.79 -5.57 -10.56
N THR A 333 -25.23 -4.70 -11.41
CA THR A 333 -25.95 -4.07 -12.52
C THR A 333 -25.16 -4.38 -13.80
N GLY A 334 -25.69 -5.30 -14.62
CA GLY A 334 -25.00 -5.78 -15.82
C GLY A 334 -23.65 -6.44 -15.49
N ASN A 335 -22.60 -6.03 -16.21
CA ASN A 335 -21.23 -6.55 -16.08
C ASN A 335 -20.40 -5.83 -15.00
N LEU A 336 -21.00 -4.90 -14.25
CA LEU A 336 -20.25 -4.11 -13.26
C LEU A 336 -19.99 -4.91 -11.97
N GLN A 337 -18.73 -4.87 -11.53
CA GLN A 337 -18.22 -5.52 -10.32
C GLN A 337 -18.86 -4.90 -9.05
N LYS A 338 -19.51 -5.75 -8.23
CA LYS A 338 -20.13 -5.36 -6.96
C LYS A 338 -19.11 -5.42 -5.81
N GLY A 339 -19.30 -4.55 -4.82
CA GLY A 339 -18.61 -4.61 -3.54
C GLY A 339 -17.23 -3.93 -3.54
N PRO A 340 -16.55 -3.95 -2.38
CA PRO A 340 -15.28 -3.27 -2.18
C PRO A 340 -14.17 -3.86 -3.07
N SER A 341 -13.04 -3.15 -3.15
CA SER A 341 -11.81 -3.64 -3.78
C SER A 341 -11.35 -4.97 -3.16
N GLU A 342 -10.67 -5.78 -3.96
CA GLU A 342 -10.03 -7.02 -3.51
C GLU A 342 -8.52 -6.81 -3.54
N LEU A 343 -7.99 -6.38 -2.39
CA LEU A 343 -6.58 -6.04 -2.25
C LEU A 343 -5.76 -7.34 -2.12
N VAL A 344 -4.92 -7.62 -3.10
CA VAL A 344 -4.18 -8.89 -3.20
C VAL A 344 -2.68 -8.76 -2.99
N ASP A 345 -2.14 -7.54 -3.12
CA ASP A 345 -0.72 -7.30 -2.90
C ASP A 345 -0.41 -5.84 -2.55
N ILE A 346 0.77 -5.61 -1.98
CA ILE A 346 1.28 -4.31 -1.53
C ILE A 346 2.80 -4.19 -1.77
N ALA A 347 3.19 -3.15 -2.49
CA ALA A 347 4.60 -2.78 -2.69
C ALA A 347 4.93 -1.52 -1.88
N ILE A 348 6.17 -1.42 -1.40
CA ILE A 348 6.69 -0.23 -0.70
C ILE A 348 7.95 0.27 -1.41
N ASN A 349 8.19 1.58 -1.37
CA ASN A 349 9.44 2.16 -1.83
C ASN A 349 10.24 2.85 -0.71
N ASP A 350 11.44 3.29 -1.05
CA ASP A 350 12.42 3.93 -0.15
C ASP A 350 12.02 5.33 0.31
N ILE A 351 11.08 5.98 -0.38
CA ILE A 351 10.54 7.31 -0.01
C ILE A 351 9.24 7.23 0.81
N GLY A 352 8.95 6.05 1.38
CA GLY A 352 7.83 5.84 2.30
C GLY A 352 6.45 5.83 1.65
N MET A 353 6.38 5.70 0.33
CA MET A 353 5.13 5.42 -0.37
C MET A 353 4.84 3.92 -0.39
N TYR A 354 3.57 3.60 -0.55
CA TYR A 354 3.14 2.22 -0.74
C TYR A 354 2.03 2.15 -1.78
N THR A 355 2.08 1.12 -2.62
CA THR A 355 1.09 0.87 -3.68
C THR A 355 0.38 -0.43 -3.41
N VAL A 356 -0.94 -0.41 -3.52
CA VAL A 356 -1.79 -1.57 -3.28
C VAL A 356 -2.50 -1.99 -4.55
N LEU A 357 -2.45 -3.29 -4.84
CA LEU A 357 -3.05 -3.90 -6.02
C LEU A 357 -4.48 -4.40 -5.72
N ASP A 358 -5.45 -3.87 -6.45
CA ASP A 358 -6.84 -4.35 -6.48
C ASP A 358 -7.05 -5.28 -7.67
N GLN A 359 -7.20 -6.57 -7.40
CA GLN A 359 -7.44 -7.61 -8.42
C GLN A 359 -8.82 -7.48 -9.09
N LYS A 360 -9.83 -7.02 -8.34
CA LYS A 360 -11.22 -6.98 -8.82
C LYS A 360 -11.39 -6.05 -10.01
N ARG A 361 -10.71 -4.90 -9.95
CA ARG A 361 -10.79 -3.84 -10.95
C ARG A 361 -9.46 -3.52 -11.62
N GLY A 362 -8.41 -4.29 -11.34
CA GLY A 362 -7.11 -4.13 -11.99
C GLY A 362 -6.51 -2.76 -11.73
N ARG A 363 -6.57 -2.26 -10.49
CA ARG A 363 -6.17 -0.90 -10.13
C ARG A 363 -5.02 -0.90 -9.14
N LEU A 364 -4.11 0.05 -9.31
CA LEU A 364 -2.99 0.33 -8.44
C LEU A 364 -3.27 1.61 -7.67
N PHE A 365 -3.40 1.51 -6.35
CA PHE A 365 -3.64 2.66 -5.47
C PHE A 365 -2.33 3.04 -4.78
N THR A 366 -1.73 4.18 -5.14
CA THR A 366 -0.48 4.65 -4.54
C THR A 366 -0.77 5.66 -3.44
N TYR A 367 -0.22 5.44 -2.25
CA TYR A 367 -0.39 6.27 -1.08
C TYR A 367 0.95 6.77 -0.53
N ASP A 368 0.94 7.94 0.10
CA ASP A 368 2.09 8.40 0.90
C ASP A 368 2.11 7.81 2.32
N ASN A 369 3.18 8.09 3.07
CA ASN A 369 3.36 7.63 4.45
C ASN A 369 2.33 8.20 5.46
N GLU A 370 1.47 9.13 5.06
CA GLU A 370 0.38 9.68 5.87
C GLU A 370 -0.99 9.09 5.50
N GLY A 371 -1.03 8.16 4.53
CA GLY A 371 -2.25 7.51 4.06
C GLY A 371 -3.07 8.37 3.10
N ARG A 372 -2.46 9.34 2.41
CA ARG A 372 -3.12 10.10 1.33
C ARG A 372 -2.97 9.35 0.02
N LEU A 373 -4.09 9.16 -0.69
CA LEU A 373 -4.09 8.61 -2.05
C LEU A 373 -3.51 9.63 -3.03
N LEU A 374 -2.35 9.34 -3.60
CA LEU A 374 -1.63 10.24 -4.51
C LEU A 374 -2.18 10.14 -5.93
N TYR A 375 -2.34 8.93 -6.43
CA TYR A 375 -2.87 8.63 -7.75
C TYR A 375 -3.33 7.17 -7.84
N ILE A 376 -4.23 6.92 -8.79
CA ILE A 376 -4.67 5.58 -9.18
C ILE A 376 -4.15 5.32 -10.59
N SER A 377 -3.57 4.14 -10.80
CA SER A 377 -3.01 3.70 -12.09
C SER A 377 -3.58 2.33 -12.47
N ALA A 378 -3.40 1.95 -13.74
CA ALA A 378 -3.99 0.75 -14.34
C ALA A 378 -5.53 0.74 -14.33
N ASP A 379 -6.11 -0.24 -15.04
CA ASP A 379 -7.51 -0.61 -14.94
C ASP A 379 -7.68 -2.04 -15.49
N LYS A 380 -8.82 -2.68 -15.20
CA LYS A 380 -9.13 -4.01 -15.73
C LYS A 380 -9.49 -3.95 -17.22
N GLY A 381 -9.08 -4.96 -17.97
CA GLY A 381 -9.45 -5.14 -19.37
C GLY A 381 -8.48 -6.01 -20.15
N ASP A 382 -8.84 -6.30 -21.40
CA ASP A 382 -8.09 -7.19 -22.28
C ASP A 382 -7.23 -6.42 -23.31
N GLN A 383 -7.14 -5.10 -23.16
CA GLN A 383 -6.33 -4.23 -24.03
C GLN A 383 -4.92 -4.09 -23.47
N GLU A 384 -3.97 -3.72 -24.33
CA GLU A 384 -2.58 -3.45 -23.92
C GLU A 384 -2.51 -2.45 -22.74
N GLY A 385 -1.76 -2.82 -21.71
CA GLY A 385 -1.61 -2.06 -20.47
C GLY A 385 -2.79 -2.11 -19.50
N LYS A 386 -3.79 -2.95 -19.77
CA LYS A 386 -4.86 -3.30 -18.84
C LYS A 386 -4.56 -4.65 -18.18
N LEU A 387 -5.12 -4.82 -16.98
CA LEU A 387 -4.89 -6.01 -16.17
C LEU A 387 -6.05 -6.99 -16.30
N GLY A 388 -5.75 -8.26 -16.50
CA GLY A 388 -6.71 -9.37 -16.53
C GLY A 388 -6.98 -9.87 -15.11
N ASN A 389 -6.01 -10.59 -14.54
CA ASN A 389 -6.04 -11.11 -13.18
C ASN A 389 -4.69 -10.89 -12.49
N PRO A 390 -4.42 -9.65 -12.04
CA PRO A 390 -3.14 -9.32 -11.44
C PRO A 390 -3.05 -9.94 -10.04
N VAL A 391 -1.89 -10.52 -9.71
CA VAL A 391 -1.68 -11.28 -8.47
C VAL A 391 -0.56 -10.75 -7.58
N ALA A 392 0.42 -10.06 -8.16
CA ALA A 392 1.51 -9.45 -7.42
C ALA A 392 1.97 -8.13 -8.04
N VAL A 393 2.55 -7.25 -7.23
CA VAL A 393 3.11 -5.95 -7.62
C VAL A 393 4.39 -5.68 -6.83
N THR A 394 5.42 -5.17 -7.51
CA THR A 394 6.65 -4.70 -6.85
C THR A 394 7.18 -3.43 -7.50
N TYR A 395 7.98 -2.66 -6.76
CA TYR A 395 8.85 -1.66 -7.36
C TYR A 395 10.10 -2.33 -7.93
N PHE A 396 10.48 -1.97 -9.15
CA PHE A 396 11.67 -2.45 -9.83
C PHE A 396 12.18 -1.39 -10.80
N ASN A 397 13.47 -1.03 -10.71
CA ASN A 397 14.08 0.03 -11.53
C ASN A 397 13.37 1.40 -11.48
N GLY A 398 12.63 1.70 -10.40
CA GLY A 398 11.83 2.92 -10.25
C GLY A 398 10.40 2.84 -10.80
N ASP A 399 10.09 1.77 -11.51
CA ASP A 399 8.77 1.49 -12.08
C ASP A 399 7.98 0.52 -11.19
N LEU A 400 6.67 0.42 -11.44
CA LEU A 400 5.83 -0.63 -10.87
C LEU A 400 5.71 -1.77 -11.86
N VAL A 401 6.02 -2.99 -11.39
CA VAL A 401 5.88 -4.22 -12.17
C VAL A 401 4.75 -5.03 -11.57
N VAL A 402 3.75 -5.36 -12.37
CA VAL A 402 2.60 -6.17 -11.98
C VAL A 402 2.69 -7.52 -12.66
N LEU A 403 2.60 -8.60 -11.89
CA LEU A 403 2.49 -9.96 -12.40
C LEU A 403 1.01 -10.28 -12.67
N ASP A 404 0.66 -10.47 -13.94
CA ASP A 404 -0.71 -10.78 -14.35
C ASP A 404 -0.87 -12.25 -14.73
N GLN A 405 -1.74 -12.94 -14.01
CA GLN A 405 -1.92 -14.38 -14.14
C GLN A 405 -2.72 -14.77 -15.38
N ASP A 406 -3.72 -13.97 -15.76
CA ASP A 406 -4.54 -14.27 -16.95
C ASP A 406 -3.77 -13.93 -18.22
N ASN A 407 -3.05 -12.79 -18.22
CA ASN A 407 -2.22 -12.37 -19.36
C ASN A 407 -0.89 -13.15 -19.45
N LYS A 408 -0.47 -13.81 -18.35
CA LYS A 408 0.79 -14.56 -18.25
C LYS A 408 2.02 -13.70 -18.54
N SER A 409 1.98 -12.44 -18.10
CA SER A 409 2.96 -11.40 -18.42
C SER A 409 3.33 -10.59 -17.18
N LEU A 410 4.44 -9.86 -17.29
CA LEU A 410 4.73 -8.72 -16.43
C LEU A 410 4.28 -7.44 -17.12
N GLU A 411 3.42 -6.67 -16.47
CA GLU A 411 2.96 -5.36 -16.94
C GLU A 411 3.73 -4.27 -16.19
N VAL A 412 4.45 -3.43 -16.93
CA VAL A 412 5.31 -2.37 -16.36
C VAL A 412 4.64 -1.02 -16.51
N TYR A 413 4.53 -0.31 -15.39
CA TYR A 413 3.98 1.03 -15.29
C TYR A 413 5.10 1.97 -14.85
N GLY A 414 5.42 2.94 -15.69
CA GLY A 414 6.41 3.99 -15.40
C GLY A 414 5.76 5.29 -14.98
N LEU A 415 6.53 6.15 -14.31
CA LEU A 415 6.05 7.47 -13.91
C LEU A 415 5.76 8.34 -15.14
N THR A 416 4.64 9.06 -15.11
CA THR A 416 4.41 10.17 -16.03
C THR A 416 5.10 11.43 -15.49
N GLU A 417 5.25 12.48 -16.30
CA GLU A 417 5.74 13.79 -15.82
C GLU A 417 4.99 14.28 -14.56
N PHE A 418 3.67 14.02 -14.50
CA PHE A 418 2.85 14.36 -13.34
C PHE A 418 3.21 13.51 -12.10
N GLY A 419 3.40 12.20 -12.29
CA GLY A 419 3.81 11.30 -11.22
C GLY A 419 5.23 11.56 -10.72
N GLU A 420 6.16 11.90 -11.61
CA GLU A 420 7.54 12.27 -11.27
C GLU A 420 7.55 13.46 -10.32
N LEU A 421 6.83 14.54 -10.64
CA LEU A 421 6.73 15.73 -9.77
C LEU A 421 6.08 15.41 -8.42
N ILE A 422 5.03 14.58 -8.39
CA ILE A 422 4.42 14.14 -7.13
C ILE A 422 5.43 13.37 -6.28
N ASN A 423 6.09 12.38 -6.86
CA ASN A 423 7.05 11.54 -6.14
C ASN A 423 8.26 12.36 -5.67
N GLU A 424 8.74 13.31 -6.47
CA GLU A 424 9.80 14.24 -6.09
C GLU A 424 9.36 15.11 -4.89
N ALA A 425 8.15 15.67 -4.93
CA ALA A 425 7.63 16.48 -3.82
C ALA A 425 7.47 15.65 -2.53
N ILE A 426 7.05 14.38 -2.66
CA ILE A 426 6.96 13.43 -1.54
C ILE A 426 8.35 13.09 -1.01
N LYS A 427 9.33 12.86 -1.88
CA LYS A 427 10.73 12.61 -1.49
C LYS A 427 11.30 13.77 -0.68
N TYR A 428 11.20 15.01 -1.17
CA TYR A 428 11.65 16.18 -0.41
C TYR A 428 10.92 16.30 0.93
N HIS A 429 9.61 16.02 0.96
CA HIS A 429 8.85 16.01 2.21
C HIS A 429 9.35 14.94 3.20
N TYR A 430 9.68 13.76 2.70
CA TYR A 430 10.17 12.61 3.47
C TYR A 430 11.56 12.87 4.05
N GLU A 431 12.44 13.49 3.26
CA GLU A 431 13.80 13.91 3.66
C GLU A 431 13.80 15.15 4.58
N GLY A 432 12.68 15.87 4.65
CA GLY A 432 12.51 17.05 5.51
C GLY A 432 12.85 18.39 4.84
N ASP A 433 13.03 18.42 3.52
CA ASP A 433 13.24 19.63 2.72
C ASP A 433 11.89 20.23 2.29
N PHE A 434 11.19 20.86 3.24
CA PHE A 434 9.83 21.36 3.02
C PHE A 434 9.73 22.55 2.05
N GLU A 435 10.84 23.26 1.85
CA GLU A 435 10.91 24.42 0.95
C GLU A 435 10.94 23.94 -0.50
N LYS A 436 11.87 23.04 -0.85
CA LYS A 436 11.86 22.41 -2.18
C LYS A 436 10.59 21.63 -2.46
N ALA A 437 10.07 20.90 -1.46
CA ALA A 437 8.80 20.21 -1.62
C ALA A 437 7.68 21.19 -2.04
N ALA A 438 7.62 22.39 -1.44
CA ALA A 438 6.60 23.38 -1.79
C ALA A 438 6.79 23.98 -3.18
N GLU A 439 8.03 24.15 -3.65
CA GLU A 439 8.33 24.55 -5.03
C GLU A 439 7.78 23.51 -6.02
N VAL A 440 8.10 22.24 -5.81
CA VAL A 440 7.59 21.15 -6.67
C VAL A 440 6.07 21.03 -6.60
N TRP A 441 5.47 21.13 -5.41
CA TRP A 441 4.01 21.15 -5.27
C TRP A 441 3.36 22.32 -6.00
N THR A 442 4.05 23.45 -6.13
CA THR A 442 3.57 24.60 -6.91
C THR A 442 3.55 24.26 -8.39
N GLU A 443 4.54 23.52 -8.91
CA GLU A 443 4.52 23.01 -10.29
C GLU A 443 3.40 21.99 -10.51
N VAL A 444 3.18 21.06 -9.58
CA VAL A 444 2.05 20.12 -9.62
C VAL A 444 0.71 20.85 -9.69
N ALA A 445 0.53 21.91 -8.87
CA ALA A 445 -0.69 22.72 -8.87
C ALA A 445 -0.90 23.48 -10.18
N LYS A 446 0.16 23.83 -10.92
CA LYS A 446 0.07 24.44 -12.26
C LYS A 446 -0.38 23.43 -13.31
N LEU A 447 0.08 22.19 -13.24
CA LEU A 447 -0.34 21.11 -14.14
C LEU A 447 -1.79 20.70 -13.89
N ASN A 448 -2.20 20.65 -12.62
CA ASN A 448 -3.57 20.35 -12.24
C ASN A 448 -4.02 21.21 -11.05
N THR A 449 -4.73 22.30 -11.35
CA THR A 449 -5.27 23.22 -10.35
C THR A 449 -6.25 22.56 -9.38
N ASN A 450 -6.85 21.42 -9.76
CA ASN A 450 -7.77 20.65 -8.93
C ASN A 450 -7.05 19.56 -8.11
N TYR A 451 -5.73 19.43 -8.18
CA TYR A 451 -4.97 18.48 -7.39
C TYR A 451 -4.81 18.99 -5.96
N GLU A 452 -5.80 18.69 -5.12
CA GLU A 452 -5.96 19.24 -3.78
C GLU A 452 -4.74 18.96 -2.87
N ILE A 453 -4.04 17.84 -3.07
CA ILE A 453 -2.85 17.43 -2.27
C ILE A 453 -1.68 18.41 -2.43
N ALA A 454 -1.51 19.03 -3.61
CA ALA A 454 -0.47 20.03 -3.82
C ALA A 454 -0.61 21.21 -2.85
N TYR A 455 -1.83 21.72 -2.66
CA TYR A 455 -2.09 22.80 -1.70
C TYR A 455 -1.83 22.37 -0.25
N VAL A 456 -2.09 21.10 0.09
CA VAL A 456 -1.73 20.57 1.42
C VAL A 456 -0.20 20.59 1.61
N GLY A 457 0.55 20.16 0.60
CA GLY A 457 2.01 20.20 0.60
C GLY A 457 2.58 21.61 0.79
N ILE A 458 2.10 22.58 0.01
CA ILE A 458 2.47 24.00 0.11
C ILE A 458 2.09 24.56 1.49
N GLY A 459 0.86 24.29 1.94
CA GLY A 459 0.35 24.75 3.24
C GLY A 459 1.20 24.27 4.42
N LYS A 460 1.71 23.03 4.37
CA LYS A 460 2.60 22.49 5.40
C LYS A 460 3.94 23.23 5.48
N SER A 461 4.50 23.61 4.34
CA SER A 461 5.72 24.41 4.30
C SER A 461 5.49 25.80 4.90
N LEU A 462 4.41 26.47 4.50
CA LEU A 462 4.00 27.77 5.05
C LEU A 462 3.74 27.71 6.56
N LEU A 463 3.11 26.63 7.04
CA LEU A 463 2.87 26.39 8.45
C LEU A 463 4.18 26.31 9.24
N ARG A 464 5.18 25.59 8.71
CA ARG A 464 6.52 25.48 9.33
C ARG A 464 7.27 26.82 9.36
N GLN A 465 7.08 27.64 8.34
CA GLN A 465 7.63 29.01 8.28
C GLN A 465 6.90 30.01 9.20
N GLY A 466 5.83 29.58 9.89
CA GLY A 466 5.01 30.47 10.72
C GLY A 466 4.07 31.39 9.94
N LYS A 467 3.91 31.19 8.62
CA LYS A 467 2.99 31.96 7.76
C LYS A 467 1.56 31.40 7.89
N TYR A 468 0.99 31.51 9.09
CA TYR A 468 -0.25 30.80 9.44
C TYR A 468 -1.45 31.19 8.56
N LYS A 469 -1.57 32.45 8.15
CA LYS A 469 -2.67 32.91 7.31
C LYS A 469 -2.64 32.28 5.92
N GLU A 470 -1.47 32.29 5.26
CA GLU A 470 -1.29 31.68 3.95
C GLU A 470 -1.45 30.15 4.01
N ALA A 471 -0.99 29.53 5.11
CA ALA A 471 -1.21 28.11 5.37
C ALA A 471 -2.70 27.77 5.49
N LEU A 472 -3.50 28.60 6.18
CA LEU A 472 -4.96 28.41 6.28
C LEU A 472 -5.66 28.43 4.93
N GLU A 473 -5.26 29.35 4.04
CA GLU A 473 -5.81 29.44 2.68
C GLU A 473 -5.51 28.17 1.89
N ASN A 474 -4.26 27.71 1.94
CA ASN A 474 -3.82 26.48 1.27
C ASN A 474 -4.51 25.22 1.82
N PHE A 475 -4.61 25.06 3.13
CA PHE A 475 -5.32 23.91 3.72
C PHE A 475 -6.82 23.92 3.43
N LYS A 476 -7.40 25.11 3.24
CA LYS A 476 -8.79 25.22 2.80
C LYS A 476 -8.96 24.75 1.34
N LEU A 477 -8.03 25.11 0.46
CA LEU A 477 -8.01 24.63 -0.94
C LEU A 477 -7.78 23.12 -1.00
N GLY A 478 -6.83 22.60 -0.23
CA GLY A 478 -6.53 21.18 -0.11
C GLY A 478 -7.54 20.37 0.71
N LYS A 479 -8.56 21.01 1.27
CA LYS A 479 -9.59 20.42 2.15
C LYS A 479 -9.03 19.61 3.33
N ASP A 480 -7.87 19.98 3.84
CA ASP A 480 -7.20 19.30 4.95
C ASP A 480 -7.64 19.89 6.30
N LYS A 481 -8.59 19.23 6.97
CA LYS A 481 -9.15 19.71 8.25
C LYS A 481 -8.12 19.66 9.38
N TYR A 482 -7.24 18.68 9.38
CA TYR A 482 -6.29 18.46 10.46
C TYR A 482 -5.27 19.59 10.51
N TYR A 483 -4.60 19.85 9.38
CA TYR A 483 -3.60 20.90 9.29
C TYR A 483 -4.21 22.30 9.25
N TYR A 484 -5.44 22.47 8.76
CA TYR A 484 -6.19 23.72 8.93
C TYR A 484 -6.34 24.06 10.42
N GLY A 485 -6.72 23.09 11.26
CA GLY A 485 -6.82 23.29 12.71
C GLY A 485 -5.49 23.72 13.34
N LYS A 486 -4.38 23.09 12.94
CA LYS A 486 -3.02 23.44 13.39
C LYS A 486 -2.61 24.85 12.98
N ALA A 487 -2.86 25.24 11.74
CA ALA A 487 -2.59 26.59 11.26
C ALA A 487 -3.45 27.64 11.97
N TYR A 488 -4.72 27.32 12.25
CA TYR A 488 -5.64 28.22 12.93
C TYR A 488 -5.23 28.51 14.38
N GLU A 489 -4.73 27.48 15.09
CA GLU A 489 -4.17 27.62 16.43
C GLU A 489 -2.99 28.61 16.44
N GLY A 490 -2.04 28.44 15.52
CA GLY A 490 -0.91 29.35 15.34
C GLY A 490 -1.33 30.77 15.01
N TYR A 491 -2.22 30.93 14.02
CA TYR A 491 -2.76 32.23 13.61
C TYR A 491 -3.45 32.96 14.77
N ARG A 492 -4.26 32.25 15.57
CA ARG A 492 -4.92 32.84 16.74
C ARG A 492 -3.93 33.25 17.82
N LYS A 493 -2.89 32.45 18.06
CA LYS A 493 -1.86 32.77 19.04
C LYS A 493 -1.09 34.03 18.64
N GLU A 494 -0.74 34.15 17.37
CA GLU A 494 -0.10 35.34 16.81
C GLU A 494 -1.01 36.58 16.94
N PHE A 495 -2.28 36.44 16.57
CA PHE A 495 -3.28 37.52 16.72
C PHE A 495 -3.39 37.98 18.18
N LEU A 496 -3.50 37.05 19.13
CA LEU A 496 -3.60 37.37 20.56
C LEU A 496 -2.34 38.07 21.07
N ASN A 497 -1.16 37.59 20.68
CA ASN A 497 0.12 38.21 21.08
C ASN A 497 0.24 39.64 20.55
N ASN A 498 -0.05 39.86 19.26
CA ASN A 498 0.04 41.18 18.63
C ASN A 498 -0.99 42.17 19.19
N ASN A 499 -2.12 41.69 19.69
CA ASN A 499 -3.19 42.52 20.27
C ASN A 499 -3.22 42.46 21.80
N PHE A 500 -2.25 41.83 22.46
CA PHE A 500 -2.30 41.56 23.90
C PHE A 500 -2.44 42.84 24.72
N SER A 501 -1.66 43.88 24.39
CA SER A 501 -1.71 45.18 25.08
C SER A 501 -3.08 45.85 24.95
N ILE A 502 -3.67 45.82 23.75
CA ILE A 502 -4.99 46.39 23.48
C ILE A 502 -6.06 45.62 24.25
N ILE A 503 -6.03 44.28 24.17
CA ILE A 503 -6.97 43.40 24.88
C ILE A 503 -6.89 43.66 26.38
N MET A 504 -5.69 43.66 26.98
CA MET A 504 -5.49 43.92 28.40
C MET A 504 -5.94 45.33 28.80
N THR A 505 -5.71 46.34 27.97
CA THR A 505 -6.16 47.71 28.22
C THR A 505 -7.68 47.79 28.25
N VAL A 506 -8.35 47.23 27.24
CA VAL A 506 -9.82 47.20 27.17
C VAL A 506 -10.41 46.42 28.33
N THR A 507 -9.85 45.25 28.66
CA THR A 507 -10.28 44.45 29.81
C THR A 507 -10.13 45.21 31.12
N THR A 508 -9.01 45.92 31.32
CA THR A 508 -8.77 46.73 32.53
C THR A 508 -9.78 47.88 32.64
N ILE A 509 -10.06 48.58 31.53
CA ILE A 509 -11.07 49.64 31.49
C ILE A 509 -12.46 49.11 31.84
N VAL A 510 -12.83 47.94 31.30
CA VAL A 510 -14.11 47.29 31.60
C VAL A 510 -14.20 46.89 33.08
N ILE A 511 -13.13 46.34 33.65
CA ILE A 511 -13.08 46.02 35.09
C ILE A 511 -13.23 47.29 35.92
N LEU A 512 -12.46 48.34 35.66
CA LEU A 512 -12.55 49.61 36.38
C LEU A 512 -13.95 50.22 36.28
N TYR A 513 -14.61 50.12 35.12
CA TYR A 513 -15.98 50.58 34.93
C TYR A 513 -17.00 49.76 35.74
N LEU A 514 -16.90 48.43 35.72
CA LEU A 514 -17.79 47.53 36.46
C LEU A 514 -17.63 47.69 37.98
N PHE A 515 -16.41 47.87 38.46
CA PHE A 515 -16.11 48.05 39.88
C PHE A 515 -16.16 49.50 40.37
N ARG A 516 -16.51 50.47 39.51
CA ARG A 516 -16.49 51.89 39.90
C ARG A 516 -17.36 52.19 41.11
N LYS A 517 -18.57 51.60 41.18
CA LYS A 517 -19.52 51.84 42.29
C LYS A 517 -18.99 51.29 43.63
N PRO A 518 -18.67 49.98 43.74
CA PRO A 518 -18.14 49.44 44.99
C PRO A 518 -16.80 50.07 45.40
N LEU A 519 -15.93 50.46 44.45
CA LEU A 519 -14.70 51.21 44.77
C LEU A 519 -15.01 52.60 45.36
N ILE A 520 -15.94 53.36 44.76
CA ILE A 520 -16.36 54.67 45.28
C ILE A 520 -16.98 54.52 46.68
N ASP A 521 -17.75 53.45 46.92
CA ASP A 521 -18.40 53.20 48.21
C ASP A 521 -17.38 52.83 49.30
N ILE A 522 -16.29 52.12 48.97
CA ILE A 522 -15.18 51.84 49.90
C ILE A 522 -14.41 53.12 50.24
N PHE A 523 -14.02 53.92 49.25
CA PHE A 523 -13.28 55.17 49.48
C PHE A 523 -14.09 56.26 50.21
N LYS A 524 -15.42 56.22 50.12
CA LYS A 524 -16.28 57.09 50.94
C LYS A 524 -16.29 56.65 52.40
N LYS A 525 -16.28 55.35 52.66
CA LYS A 525 -16.30 54.78 54.00
C LYS A 525 -14.99 55.03 54.75
N ASP A 526 -13.84 54.86 54.07
CA ASP A 526 -12.53 55.15 54.68
C ASP A 526 -12.33 56.66 54.99
N ARG A 527 -12.98 57.56 54.24
CA ARG A 527 -12.95 59.01 54.54
C ARG A 527 -13.84 59.42 55.71
N GLU A 528 -14.90 58.67 55.98
CA GLU A 528 -15.76 58.89 57.15
C GLU A 528 -15.14 58.31 58.43
N ASP A 529 -14.16 57.40 58.32
CA ASP A 529 -13.43 56.82 59.45
C ASP A 529 -12.11 57.58 59.80
N GLU A 530 -11.66 58.52 58.95
CA GLU A 530 -10.49 59.41 59.18
C GLU A 530 -10.85 60.85 59.65
N GLU A 531 -12.12 61.26 59.58
CA GLU A 531 -12.68 62.49 60.21
C GLU A 531 -13.22 62.19 61.61
#